data_AF-A0AA40KKV5-F1
#
_entry.id   AF-A0AA40KKV5-F1
#
_cell.length_a   1.000
_cell.length_b   1.000
_cell.length_c   1.000
_cell.angle_alpha   90.00
_cell.angle_beta   90.00
_cell.angle_gamma   90.00
#
_symmetry.space_group_name_H-M   'P 1'
#
loop_
_entity.id
_entity.type
_entity.pdbx_description
1 polymer ?
#
loop_
_entity_poly.entity_id
_entity_poly.type
_entity_poly.pdbx_seq_one_letter_code
_entity_poly.pdbx_strand_id
1 'polypeptide(L)'
;MNATSLYVSTCRLVLQADADDPNSWTDLYRLVPYLRQSLSCTVCSNLLIEPHTPTETNCQHHVCRGCRGGRKKLKPSCGWCKDYDKYIENVQLRILLQCYKKLCEYLTNTNIYRSLILSVSSNKTGNNASAIGASSLMELIQEGSGFKDEFKSTAGLSKSAYSILPCVYTSTTSTQTQGNTIQNSEAVSQSISGIVYHYYHWNYIKKIT
;
A
#
# COMPACT_ATOMS: atom_id res chain seq x y z
N MET A 1 6.06 -16.79 -5.36
CA MET A 1 4.96 -15.81 -5.38
C MET A 1 5.57 -14.43 -5.64
N ASN A 2 4.98 -13.60 -6.50
CA ASN A 2 5.51 -12.25 -6.76
C ASN A 2 4.89 -11.22 -5.81
N ALA A 3 5.53 -10.07 -5.63
CA ALA A 3 5.11 -9.06 -4.66
C ALA A 3 3.65 -8.61 -4.86
N THR A 4 3.21 -8.45 -6.12
CA THR A 4 1.84 -8.06 -6.46
C THR A 4 0.81 -9.08 -5.97
N SER A 5 1.02 -10.37 -6.24
CA SER A 5 0.12 -11.43 -5.77
C SER A 5 0.06 -11.51 -4.23
N LEU A 6 1.20 -11.36 -3.56
CA LEU A 6 1.25 -11.26 -2.09
C LEU A 6 0.44 -10.07 -1.57
N TYR A 7 0.58 -8.91 -2.19
CA TYR A 7 -0.18 -7.71 -1.81
C TYR A 7 -1.68 -7.93 -1.97
N VAL A 8 -2.14 -8.44 -3.13
CA VAL A 8 -3.57 -8.67 -3.38
C VAL A 8 -4.16 -9.65 -2.36
N SER A 9 -3.46 -10.76 -2.08
CA SER A 9 -3.89 -11.72 -1.06
C SER A 9 -3.95 -11.10 0.34
N THR A 10 -2.93 -10.33 0.73
CA THR A 10 -2.88 -9.68 2.04
C THR A 10 -3.97 -8.62 2.18
N CYS A 11 -4.12 -7.76 1.18
CA CYS A 11 -5.13 -6.70 1.15
C CYS A 11 -6.55 -7.29 1.23
N ARG A 12 -6.83 -8.34 0.46
CA ARG A 12 -8.12 -9.04 0.53
C ARG A 12 -8.41 -9.58 1.93
N LEU A 13 -7.43 -10.24 2.56
CA LEU A 13 -7.58 -10.73 3.93
C LEU A 13 -7.89 -9.59 4.89
N VAL A 14 -7.11 -8.51 4.86
CA VAL A 14 -7.30 -7.35 5.75
C VAL A 14 -8.68 -6.73 5.60
N LEU A 15 -9.19 -6.61 4.37
CA LEU A 15 -10.49 -6.00 4.09
C LEU A 15 -11.69 -6.91 4.41
N GLN A 16 -11.47 -8.23 4.50
CA GLN A 16 -12.51 -9.23 4.75
C GLN A 16 -12.48 -9.77 6.18
N ALA A 17 -11.40 -9.51 6.92
CA ALA A 17 -11.22 -9.99 8.28
C ALA A 17 -12.28 -9.41 9.23
N ASP A 18 -12.77 -10.26 10.12
CA ASP A 18 -13.58 -9.86 11.26
C ASP A 18 -12.64 -9.60 12.45
N ALA A 19 -12.68 -8.38 12.98
CA ALA A 19 -11.79 -8.03 14.08
C ALA A 19 -12.13 -8.75 15.39
N ASP A 20 -13.36 -9.23 15.54
CA ASP A 20 -13.84 -9.93 16.72
C ASP A 20 -13.55 -11.45 16.67
N ASP A 21 -13.20 -11.98 15.48
CA ASP A 21 -12.72 -13.36 15.31
C ASP A 21 -11.22 -13.38 14.97
N PRO A 22 -10.35 -13.72 15.94
CA PRO A 22 -8.91 -13.87 15.72
C PRO A 22 -8.54 -14.80 14.56
N ASN A 23 -9.34 -15.84 14.31
CA ASN A 23 -9.06 -16.82 13.27
C ASN A 23 -9.11 -16.21 11.87
N SER A 24 -9.98 -15.21 11.66
CA SER A 24 -10.16 -14.54 10.38
C SER A 24 -8.95 -13.73 9.90
N TRP A 25 -7.99 -13.43 10.79
CA TRP A 25 -6.80 -12.64 10.47
C TRP A 25 -5.46 -13.26 10.93
N THR A 26 -5.45 -14.48 11.46
CA THR A 26 -4.20 -15.18 11.84
C THR A 26 -3.20 -15.31 10.68
N ASP A 27 -3.68 -15.41 9.45
CA ASP A 27 -2.82 -15.47 8.26
C ASP A 27 -1.95 -14.21 8.08
N LEU A 28 -2.29 -13.07 8.73
CA LEU A 28 -1.45 -11.87 8.70
C LEU A 28 -0.06 -12.09 9.27
N TYR A 29 0.08 -12.96 10.28
CA TYR A 29 1.38 -13.34 10.86
C TYR A 29 2.31 -13.98 9.83
N ARG A 30 1.77 -14.55 8.77
CA ARG A 30 2.52 -15.16 7.68
C ARG A 30 2.62 -14.22 6.48
N LEU A 31 1.51 -13.62 6.06
CA LEU A 31 1.42 -12.83 4.84
C LEU A 31 2.17 -11.50 4.93
N VAL A 32 2.06 -10.77 6.04
CA VAL A 32 2.71 -9.45 6.18
C VAL A 32 4.24 -9.56 6.12
N PRO A 33 4.91 -10.49 6.84
CA PRO A 33 6.34 -10.69 6.69
C PRO A 33 6.76 -11.06 5.26
N TYR A 34 6.01 -11.94 4.58
CA TYR A 34 6.33 -12.30 3.20
C TYR A 34 6.17 -11.13 2.23
N LEU A 35 5.10 -10.34 2.39
CA LEU A 35 4.88 -9.13 1.61
C LEU A 35 6.02 -8.14 1.84
N ARG A 36 6.35 -7.84 3.11
CA ARG A 36 7.46 -6.94 3.45
C ARG A 36 8.77 -7.43 2.85
N GLN A 37 9.08 -8.72 2.97
CA GLN A 37 10.29 -9.31 2.39
C GLN A 37 10.34 -9.13 0.86
N SER A 38 9.22 -9.32 0.16
CA SER A 38 9.14 -9.11 -1.29
C SER A 38 9.34 -7.65 -1.73
N LEU A 39 9.17 -6.70 -0.80
CA LEU A 39 9.36 -5.26 -0.97
C LEU A 39 10.69 -4.75 -0.38
N SER A 40 11.58 -5.67 0.03
CA SER A 40 12.84 -5.36 0.69
C SER A 40 14.00 -5.26 -0.29
N CYS A 41 14.91 -4.33 -0.02
CA CYS A 41 16.18 -4.26 -0.72
C CYS A 41 17.09 -5.43 -0.33
N THR A 42 17.61 -6.15 -1.32
CA THR A 42 18.54 -7.26 -1.08
C THR A 42 19.91 -6.82 -0.55
N VAL A 43 20.21 -5.52 -0.50
CA VAL A 43 21.47 -4.96 0.02
C VAL A 43 21.27 -4.37 1.42
N CYS A 44 20.39 -3.37 1.57
CA CYS A 44 20.21 -2.70 2.86
C CYS A 44 19.20 -3.40 3.79
N SER A 45 18.40 -4.34 3.28
CA SER A 45 17.32 -5.05 4.01
C SER A 45 16.14 -4.18 4.44
N ASN A 46 16.15 -2.87 4.12
CA ASN A 46 15.03 -1.97 4.35
C ASN A 46 14.01 -2.05 3.21
N LEU A 47 12.84 -1.44 3.40
CA LEU A 47 11.89 -1.20 2.29
C LEU A 47 12.59 -0.44 1.16
N LEU A 48 12.29 -0.82 -0.08
CA LEU A 48 12.94 -0.25 -1.26
C LEU A 48 12.63 1.24 -1.42
N ILE A 49 13.66 2.03 -1.75
CA ILE A 49 13.53 3.43 -2.17
C ILE A 49 14.02 3.53 -3.61
N GLU A 50 13.19 4.08 -4.50
CA GLU A 50 13.43 4.11 -5.95
C GLU A 50 13.87 2.71 -6.46
N PRO A 51 12.98 1.70 -6.38
CA PRO A 51 13.32 0.31 -6.63
C PRO A 51 13.88 0.09 -8.04
N HIS A 52 14.91 -0.72 -8.14
CA HIS A 52 15.48 -1.21 -9.39
C HIS A 52 15.45 -2.74 -9.45
N THR A 53 15.15 -3.26 -10.63
CA THR A 53 14.93 -4.69 -10.90
C THR A 53 15.85 -5.15 -12.04
N PRO A 54 16.47 -6.34 -11.94
CA PRO A 54 17.23 -6.90 -13.06
C PRO A 54 16.29 -7.26 -14.22
N THR A 55 16.58 -6.78 -15.43
CA THR A 55 15.73 -6.99 -16.61
C THR A 55 15.77 -8.41 -17.18
N GLU A 56 16.90 -9.09 -17.03
CA GLU A 56 17.16 -10.37 -17.70
C GLU A 56 16.87 -11.60 -16.83
N THR A 57 16.29 -11.42 -15.65
CA THR A 57 16.15 -12.52 -14.68
C THR A 57 14.80 -12.50 -13.97
N ASN A 58 14.28 -13.68 -13.68
CA ASN A 58 13.05 -13.84 -12.89
C ASN A 58 13.33 -14.06 -11.40
N CYS A 59 14.53 -13.72 -10.92
CA CYS A 59 14.94 -13.99 -9.54
C CYS A 59 14.30 -13.04 -8.50
N GLN A 60 13.66 -11.95 -8.95
CA GLN A 60 12.96 -10.97 -8.10
C GLN A 60 13.84 -10.36 -6.99
N HIS A 61 15.14 -10.22 -7.26
CA HIS A 61 16.09 -9.59 -6.33
C HIS A 61 16.24 -8.09 -6.63
N HIS A 62 15.39 -7.31 -5.98
CA HIS A 62 15.32 -5.86 -6.13
C HIS A 62 16.35 -5.13 -5.25
N VAL A 63 16.76 -3.94 -5.66
CA VAL A 63 17.64 -3.03 -4.89
C VAL A 63 17.14 -1.60 -4.93
N CYS A 64 17.51 -0.77 -3.94
CA CYS A 64 17.28 0.68 -4.02
C CYS A 64 18.21 1.30 -5.06
N ARG A 65 17.85 2.47 -5.60
CA ARG A 65 18.74 3.26 -6.46
C ARG A 65 20.13 3.47 -5.82
N GLY A 66 20.15 3.91 -4.56
CA GLY A 66 21.39 4.13 -3.80
C GLY A 66 22.12 2.84 -3.36
N CYS A 67 21.57 1.66 -3.62
CA CYS A 67 22.16 0.37 -3.28
C CYS A 67 22.72 -0.39 -4.50
N ARG A 68 22.66 0.19 -5.70
CA ARG A 68 23.27 -0.39 -6.91
C ARG A 68 24.78 -0.54 -6.69
N GLY A 69 25.34 -1.69 -7.09
CA GLY A 69 26.74 -2.04 -6.82
C GLY A 69 27.00 -2.59 -5.42
N GLY A 70 26.04 -2.55 -4.50
CA GLY A 70 26.21 -3.01 -3.13
C GLY A 70 26.28 -4.54 -2.99
N ARG A 71 26.81 -5.01 -1.85
CA ARG A 71 26.85 -6.44 -1.52
C ARG A 71 25.48 -6.93 -1.07
N LYS A 72 24.90 -7.88 -1.82
CA LYS A 72 23.61 -8.49 -1.49
C LYS A 72 23.70 -9.42 -0.28
N LYS A 73 22.74 -9.32 0.63
CA LYS A 73 22.55 -10.16 1.82
C LYS A 73 21.67 -11.37 1.51
N LEU A 74 22.00 -12.09 0.44
CA LEU A 74 21.28 -13.30 0.01
C LEU A 74 22.04 -14.56 0.44
N LYS A 75 21.31 -15.52 1.01
CA LYS A 75 21.83 -16.85 1.36
C LYS A 75 20.88 -17.93 0.79
N PRO A 76 21.31 -18.75 -0.20
CA PRO A 76 22.56 -18.64 -0.95
C PRO A 76 22.61 -17.37 -1.84
N SER A 77 23.81 -17.03 -2.31
CA SER A 77 23.96 -15.93 -3.27
C SER A 77 23.29 -16.28 -4.60
N CYS A 78 22.64 -15.30 -5.24
CA CYS A 78 22.01 -15.49 -6.54
C CYS A 78 23.04 -15.40 -7.68
N GLY A 79 23.07 -16.41 -8.54
CA GLY A 79 23.95 -16.43 -9.72
C GLY A 79 23.51 -15.51 -10.86
N TRP A 80 22.22 -15.18 -10.93
CA TRP A 80 21.61 -14.57 -12.12
C TRP A 80 21.67 -13.05 -12.15
N CYS A 81 21.65 -12.37 -11.01
CA CYS A 81 21.51 -10.91 -10.95
C CYS A 81 22.80 -10.19 -10.51
N LYS A 82 23.97 -10.64 -10.96
CA LYS A 82 25.26 -10.04 -10.54
C LYS A 82 25.55 -8.69 -11.19
N ASP A 83 25.07 -8.52 -12.42
CA ASP A 83 25.30 -7.33 -13.23
C ASP A 83 24.30 -6.22 -12.88
N TYR A 84 24.80 -5.10 -12.37
CA TYR A 84 24.01 -3.94 -11.96
C TYR A 84 23.70 -2.95 -13.10
N ASP A 85 24.32 -3.11 -14.27
CA ASP A 85 24.01 -2.29 -15.45
C ASP A 85 22.66 -2.70 -16.05
N LYS A 86 22.27 -3.95 -15.83
CA LYS A 86 20.97 -4.53 -16.23
C LYS A 86 19.83 -4.20 -15.27
N TYR A 87 20.08 -3.39 -14.25
CA TYR A 87 19.05 -2.96 -13.31
C TYR A 87 18.39 -1.67 -13.80
N ILE A 88 17.08 -1.72 -14.01
CA ILE A 88 16.26 -0.57 -14.40
C ILE A 88 15.29 -0.18 -13.29
N GLU A 89 14.85 1.08 -13.27
CA GLU A 89 13.80 1.53 -12.36
C GLU A 89 12.52 0.70 -12.56
N ASN A 90 11.90 0.32 -11.44
CA ASN A 90 10.67 -0.44 -11.42
C ASN A 90 9.53 0.38 -10.79
N VAL A 91 8.85 1.16 -11.64
CA VAL A 91 7.74 2.03 -11.22
C VAL A 91 6.58 1.21 -10.61
N GLN A 92 6.31 0.01 -11.11
CA GLN A 92 5.27 -0.86 -10.56
C GLN A 92 5.55 -1.21 -9.08
N LEU A 93 6.79 -1.56 -8.75
CA LEU A 93 7.18 -1.87 -7.38
C LEU A 93 7.14 -0.62 -6.50
N ARG A 94 7.44 0.55 -7.06
CA ARG A 94 7.29 1.85 -6.39
C ARG A 94 5.83 2.15 -6.04
N ILE A 95 4.89 1.91 -6.95
CA ILE A 95 3.45 1.98 -6.68
C ILE A 95 3.06 0.97 -5.59
N LEU A 96 3.55 -0.26 -5.69
CA LEU A 96 3.23 -1.32 -4.72
C LEU A 96 3.70 -0.99 -3.30
N LEU A 97 4.85 -0.32 -3.14
CA LEU A 97 5.32 0.20 -1.85
C LEU A 97 4.37 1.25 -1.27
N GLN A 98 3.82 2.14 -2.10
CA GLN A 98 2.79 3.10 -1.65
C GLN A 98 1.49 2.38 -1.24
N CYS A 99 1.11 1.33 -1.97
CA CYS A 99 -0.03 0.50 -1.61
C CYS A 99 0.20 -0.24 -0.28
N TYR A 100 1.38 -0.81 -0.07
CA TYR A 100 1.77 -1.45 1.19
C TYR A 100 1.72 -0.45 2.36
N LYS A 101 2.28 0.75 2.17
CA LYS A 101 2.16 1.84 3.15
C LYS A 101 0.71 2.12 3.52
N LYS A 102 -0.16 2.31 2.52
CA LYS A 102 -1.58 2.62 2.75
C LYS A 102 -2.32 1.48 3.44
N LEU A 103 -1.98 0.23 3.12
CA LEU A 103 -2.53 -0.95 3.80
C LEU A 103 -2.10 -0.98 5.28
N CYS A 104 -0.84 -0.68 5.58
CA CYS A 104 -0.34 -0.60 6.95
C CYS A 104 -0.98 0.57 7.73
N GLU A 105 -1.08 1.76 7.13
CA GLU A 105 -1.83 2.89 7.71
C GLU A 105 -3.28 2.50 8.00
N TYR A 106 -3.96 1.83 7.07
CA TYR A 106 -5.31 1.32 7.30
C TYR A 106 -5.35 0.36 8.50
N LEU A 107 -4.47 -0.64 8.53
CA LEU A 107 -4.37 -1.61 9.63
C LEU A 107 -4.22 -0.93 10.98
N THR A 108 -3.38 0.11 11.11
CA THR A 108 -3.20 0.83 12.39
C THR A 108 -4.49 1.44 12.95
N ASN A 109 -5.49 1.66 12.11
CA ASN A 109 -6.80 2.21 12.47
C ASN A 109 -7.88 1.13 12.70
N THR A 110 -7.54 -0.16 12.62
CA THR A 110 -8.47 -1.28 12.79
C THR A 110 -8.45 -1.85 14.21
N ASN A 111 -9.53 -2.53 14.59
CA ASN A 111 -9.59 -3.29 15.85
C ASN A 111 -8.58 -4.46 15.87
N ILE A 112 -8.18 -5.01 14.71
CA ILE A 112 -7.11 -6.02 14.61
C ILE A 112 -5.82 -5.50 15.23
N TYR A 113 -5.41 -4.28 14.87
CA TYR A 113 -4.20 -3.68 15.42
C TYR A 113 -4.31 -3.37 16.91
N ARG A 114 -5.51 -3.00 17.38
CA ARG A 114 -5.80 -2.84 18.81
C ARG A 114 -5.60 -4.16 19.56
N SER A 115 -6.07 -5.27 19.02
CA SER A 115 -5.87 -6.61 19.57
C SER A 115 -4.38 -7.00 19.65
N LEU A 116 -3.57 -6.60 18.66
CA LEU A 116 -2.11 -6.78 18.72
C LEU A 116 -1.49 -6.00 19.88
N ILE A 117 -1.85 -4.72 20.06
CA ILE A 117 -1.34 -3.89 21.17
C ILE A 117 -1.68 -4.52 22.52
N LEU A 118 -2.93 -4.99 22.70
CA LEU A 118 -3.35 -5.65 23.93
C LEU A 118 -2.59 -6.96 24.17
N SER A 119 -2.38 -7.74 23.10
CA SER A 119 -1.63 -9.00 23.15
C SER A 119 -0.18 -8.78 23.58
N VAL A 120 0.47 -7.71 23.09
CA VAL A 120 1.83 -7.33 23.49
C VAL A 120 1.85 -6.81 24.93
N SER A 121 0.92 -5.93 25.29
CA SER A 121 0.88 -5.25 26.61
C SER A 121 0.56 -6.17 27.78
N SER A 122 -0.14 -7.28 27.52
CA SER A 122 -0.54 -8.25 28.56
C SER A 122 0.62 -9.13 29.07
N ASN A 123 1.80 -9.08 28.46
CA ASN A 123 2.97 -9.90 28.86
C ASN A 123 3.81 -9.25 29.95
N LYS A 124 3.25 -9.08 31.15
CA LYS A 124 4.06 -8.67 32.32
C LYS A 124 4.96 -9.77 32.88
N THR A 125 4.73 -11.05 32.52
CA THR A 125 5.50 -12.19 33.03
C THR A 125 5.40 -13.40 32.07
N GLY A 126 6.43 -13.66 31.26
CA GLY A 126 6.62 -14.98 30.60
C GLY A 126 6.80 -14.94 29.07
N ASN A 127 7.74 -15.78 28.60
CA ASN A 127 8.12 -15.98 27.19
C ASN A 127 6.99 -16.65 26.36
N ASN A 128 5.92 -15.93 26.04
CA ASN A 128 4.85 -16.43 25.18
C ASN A 128 5.16 -16.20 23.70
N ALA A 129 5.25 -17.28 22.90
CA ALA A 129 5.49 -17.20 21.46
C ALA A 129 4.44 -16.37 20.69
N SER A 130 3.19 -16.36 21.17
CA SER A 130 2.10 -15.55 20.60
C SER A 130 2.35 -14.05 20.75
N ALA A 131 2.90 -13.63 21.88
CA ALA A 131 3.26 -12.23 22.14
C ALA A 131 4.41 -11.74 21.24
N ILE A 132 5.42 -12.59 21.05
CA ILE A 132 6.56 -12.31 20.16
C ILE A 132 6.09 -12.20 18.71
N GLY A 133 5.14 -13.06 18.30
CA GLY A 133 4.49 -12.96 17.00
C GLY A 133 3.75 -11.63 16.84
N ALA A 134 2.96 -11.24 17.85
CA ALA A 134 2.21 -9.98 17.86
C ALA A 134 3.13 -8.74 17.82
N SER A 135 4.23 -8.74 18.56
CA SER A 135 5.21 -7.64 18.54
C SER A 135 5.88 -7.52 17.17
N SER A 136 6.33 -8.64 16.60
CA SER A 136 6.96 -8.68 15.27
C SER A 136 6.01 -8.18 14.18
N LEU A 137 4.76 -8.65 14.18
CA LEU A 137 3.74 -8.18 13.24
C LEU A 137 3.45 -6.68 13.42
N MET A 138 3.36 -6.22 14.67
CA MET A 138 3.14 -4.81 15.00
C MET A 138 4.29 -3.92 14.50
N GLU A 139 5.55 -4.33 14.68
CA GLU A 139 6.73 -3.61 14.18
C GLU A 139 6.72 -3.49 12.66
N LEU A 140 6.38 -4.55 11.93
CA LEU A 140 6.28 -4.52 10.47
C LEU A 140 5.16 -3.58 9.98
N ILE A 141 4.01 -3.58 10.66
CA ILE A 141 2.91 -2.66 10.34
C ILE A 141 3.34 -1.21 10.61
N GLN A 142 4.03 -0.94 11.71
CA GLN A 142 4.54 0.38 12.02
C GLN A 142 5.59 0.84 10.99
N GLU A 143 6.54 -0.03 10.63
CA GLU A 143 7.53 0.24 9.57
C GLU A 143 6.84 0.61 8.25
N GLY A 144 5.86 -0.20 7.81
CA GLY A 144 5.12 0.04 6.59
C GLY A 144 4.32 1.35 6.62
N SER A 145 3.65 1.66 7.73
CA SER A 145 2.88 2.91 7.89
C SER A 145 3.80 4.15 7.89
N GLY A 146 5.00 4.02 8.45
CA GLY A 146 6.02 5.06 8.53
C GLY A 146 6.86 5.19 7.25
N PHE A 147 6.61 4.38 6.22
CA PHE A 147 7.38 4.40 4.99
C PHE A 147 7.32 5.78 4.30
N LYS A 148 8.48 6.28 3.87
CA LYS A 148 8.63 7.57 3.20
C LYS A 148 9.40 7.38 1.89
N ASP A 149 8.81 7.87 0.81
CA ASP A 149 9.42 7.92 -0.51
C ASP A 149 8.86 9.16 -1.23
N GLU A 150 9.71 9.86 -1.98
CA GLU A 150 9.38 11.06 -2.77
C GLU A 150 8.66 10.67 -4.09
N PHE A 151 7.71 9.72 -4.02
CA PHE A 151 6.98 9.27 -5.21
C PHE A 151 5.77 10.16 -5.48
N LYS A 152 5.77 10.83 -6.62
CA LYS A 152 4.61 11.53 -7.17
C LYS A 152 4.06 10.71 -8.33
N SER A 153 2.92 10.06 -8.13
CA SER A 153 2.23 9.38 -9.23
C SER A 153 1.70 10.44 -10.20
N THR A 154 2.25 10.50 -11.41
CA THR A 154 1.69 11.31 -12.51
C THR A 154 0.57 10.57 -13.24
N ALA A 155 0.10 9.42 -12.74
CA ALA A 155 -0.95 8.60 -13.33
C ALA A 155 -2.37 9.16 -13.08
N GLY A 156 -2.55 10.48 -13.20
CA GLY A 156 -3.86 11.08 -13.35
C GLY A 156 -4.29 10.98 -14.82
N LEU A 157 -5.56 10.64 -15.07
CA LEU A 157 -6.17 10.92 -16.36
C LEU A 157 -5.99 12.42 -16.67
N SER A 158 -5.62 12.76 -17.90
CA SER A 158 -5.58 14.17 -18.31
C SER A 158 -6.95 14.80 -18.09
N LYS A 159 -7.01 16.12 -17.83
CA LYS A 159 -8.28 16.86 -17.72
C LYS A 159 -9.24 16.57 -18.89
N SER A 160 -8.70 16.27 -20.08
CA SER A 160 -9.44 15.91 -21.28
C SER A 160 -10.07 14.50 -21.27
N ALA A 161 -9.59 13.58 -20.45
CA ALA A 161 -10.17 12.24 -20.34
C ALA A 161 -11.35 12.20 -19.34
N TYR A 162 -11.46 13.18 -18.43
CA TYR A 162 -12.66 13.38 -17.61
C TYR A 162 -13.89 13.75 -18.47
N SER A 163 -13.69 14.44 -19.60
CA SER A 163 -14.76 14.83 -20.52
C SER A 163 -15.22 13.72 -21.49
N ILE A 164 -14.55 12.57 -21.51
CA ILE A 164 -14.88 11.44 -22.42
C ILE A 164 -15.66 10.34 -21.69
N LEU A 165 -15.75 10.37 -20.35
CA LEU A 165 -16.57 9.42 -19.60
C LEU A 165 -18.05 9.74 -19.81
N PRO A 166 -18.81 8.92 -20.56
CA PRO A 166 -20.25 9.10 -20.67
C PRO A 166 -20.87 8.64 -19.35
N CYS A 167 -21.76 9.45 -18.79
CA CYS A 167 -22.62 9.18 -17.63
C CYS A 167 -21.94 8.99 -16.25
N VAL A 168 -21.40 10.07 -15.67
CA VAL A 168 -21.48 10.25 -14.21
C VAL A 168 -22.20 11.56 -13.93
N TYR A 169 -23.50 11.46 -13.62
CA TYR A 169 -24.39 12.52 -13.13
C TYR A 169 -24.76 13.67 -14.10
N THR A 170 -25.75 13.43 -14.96
CA THR A 170 -26.74 14.47 -15.27
C THR A 170 -28.00 14.19 -14.45
N SER A 171 -28.13 14.86 -13.31
CA SER A 171 -29.41 14.97 -12.60
C SER A 171 -29.42 16.28 -11.83
N THR A 172 -29.77 17.36 -12.52
CA THR A 172 -30.50 18.48 -11.91
C THR A 172 -31.48 19.01 -12.94
N THR A 173 -32.73 18.54 -12.83
CA THR A 173 -33.88 19.26 -13.35
C THR A 173 -34.05 20.53 -12.53
N SER A 174 -33.87 21.70 -13.14
CA SER A 174 -34.46 22.97 -12.66
C SER A 174 -34.62 23.92 -13.84
N THR A 175 -35.85 24.36 -14.05
CA THR A 175 -36.35 25.26 -15.08
C THR A 175 -35.81 26.70 -14.92
N GLN A 176 -35.43 27.33 -16.05
CA GLN A 176 -35.37 28.78 -16.46
C GLN A 176 -35.14 29.87 -15.37
N THR A 177 -34.32 30.93 -15.52
CA THR A 177 -34.23 31.92 -16.62
C THR A 177 -33.00 32.87 -16.43
N GLN A 178 -32.62 33.57 -17.51
CA GLN A 178 -31.56 34.58 -17.77
C GLN A 178 -31.03 35.50 -16.65
N GLY A 179 -29.73 35.88 -16.78
CA GLY A 179 -29.18 37.14 -16.27
C GLY A 179 -27.64 37.18 -16.16
N ASN A 180 -26.97 37.89 -17.06
CA ASN A 180 -25.53 38.26 -17.01
C ASN A 180 -25.15 38.92 -15.68
N THR A 181 -23.95 38.65 -15.16
CA THR A 181 -22.94 39.66 -14.71
C THR A 181 -21.63 38.96 -14.28
N ILE A 182 -20.52 39.52 -14.74
CA ILE A 182 -19.13 39.19 -14.40
C ILE A 182 -18.83 39.69 -12.99
N GLN A 183 -18.36 38.83 -12.07
CA GLN A 183 -17.50 39.24 -10.95
C GLN A 183 -16.50 38.14 -10.56
N ASN A 184 -15.29 38.61 -10.32
CA ASN A 184 -14.08 37.91 -9.94
C ASN A 184 -14.03 37.78 -8.42
N SER A 185 -13.84 36.57 -7.89
CA SER A 185 -13.57 36.35 -6.45
C SER A 185 -12.70 35.11 -6.24
N GLU A 186 -11.52 35.33 -5.68
CA GLU A 186 -10.67 34.32 -5.07
C GLU A 186 -11.40 33.67 -3.87
N ALA A 187 -11.26 32.35 -3.70
CA ALA A 187 -10.95 31.69 -2.42
C ALA A 187 -11.21 30.17 -2.46
N VAL A 188 -10.16 29.42 -2.11
CA VAL A 188 -10.17 28.28 -1.17
C VAL A 188 -11.12 27.11 -1.48
N SER A 189 -10.57 26.03 -2.05
CA SER A 189 -11.09 24.67 -1.88
C SER A 189 -10.00 23.63 -2.20
N GLN A 190 -9.02 23.52 -1.31
CA GLN A 190 -8.24 22.29 -1.15
C GLN A 190 -8.72 21.62 0.14
N SER A 191 -8.94 20.30 0.07
CA SER A 191 -8.96 19.33 1.18
C SER A 191 -10.22 18.53 1.51
N ILE A 192 -11.28 18.45 0.68
CA ILE A 192 -12.47 17.63 1.06
C ILE A 192 -12.99 16.68 -0.03
N SER A 193 -12.49 16.70 -1.27
CA SER A 193 -13.06 15.81 -2.30
C SER A 193 -12.53 14.36 -2.28
N GLY A 194 -11.35 14.09 -1.74
CA GLY A 194 -10.72 12.75 -1.86
C GLY A 194 -11.30 11.65 -0.97
N ILE A 195 -11.82 12.01 0.21
CA ILE A 195 -12.32 11.03 1.20
C ILE A 195 -13.73 10.56 0.81
N VAL A 196 -14.50 11.42 0.16
CA VAL A 196 -15.89 11.17 -0.19
C VAL A 196 -16.02 10.12 -1.29
N TYR A 197 -15.15 10.11 -2.31
CA TYR A 197 -15.21 9.13 -3.40
C TYR A 197 -14.91 7.69 -2.97
N HIS A 198 -14.00 7.51 -2.00
CA HIS A 198 -13.72 6.17 -1.46
C HIS A 198 -14.88 5.61 -0.64
N TYR A 199 -15.64 6.47 0.05
CA TYR A 199 -16.79 6.04 0.86
C TYR A 199 -18.02 5.69 0.01
N TYR A 200 -18.28 6.42 -1.09
CA TYR A 200 -19.45 6.16 -1.93
C TYR A 200 -19.29 4.96 -2.88
N HIS A 201 -18.08 4.69 -3.41
CA HIS A 201 -17.84 3.47 -4.17
C HIS A 201 -17.93 2.21 -3.30
N TRP A 202 -17.63 2.33 -2.00
CA TRP A 202 -17.67 1.21 -1.04
C TRP A 202 -19.10 0.80 -0.64
N ASN A 203 -20.05 1.75 -0.59
CA ASN A 203 -21.46 1.43 -0.28
C ASN A 203 -22.21 0.79 -1.46
N TYR A 204 -21.72 0.94 -2.69
CA TYR A 204 -22.34 0.33 -3.87
C TYR A 204 -22.01 -1.16 -3.99
N ILE A 205 -20.82 -1.59 -3.57
CA ILE A 205 -20.39 -3.00 -3.65
C ILE A 205 -21.08 -3.87 -2.58
N LYS A 206 -21.47 -3.32 -1.43
CA LYS A 206 -22.28 -4.05 -0.43
C LYS A 206 -23.74 -4.28 -0.83
N LYS A 207 -24.21 -3.71 -1.94
CA LYS A 207 -25.60 -3.85 -2.42
C LYS A 207 -25.79 -4.88 -3.54
N ILE A 208 -24.72 -5.57 -3.96
CA ILE A 208 -24.74 -6.56 -5.07
C ILE A 208 -24.40 -7.97 -4.57
N THR A 209 -24.57 -8.22 -3.27
CA THR A 209 -24.64 -9.56 -2.65
C THR A 209 -25.82 -9.55 -1.70
#